data_AF-A0ABD0PZ77-F1
#
_entry.id   AF-A0ABD0PZ77-F1
#
_cell.length_a   1.000
_cell.length_b   1.000
_cell.length_c   1.000
_cell.angle_alpha   90.00
_cell.angle_beta   90.00
_cell.angle_gamma   90.00
#
_symmetry.space_group_name_H-M   'P 1'
#
loop_
_entity.id
_entity.type
_entity.pdbx_description
1 polymer ?
#
loop_
_entity_poly.entity_id
_entity_poly.type
_entity_poly.pdbx_seq_one_letter_code
_entity_poly.pdbx_strand_id
1 'polypeptide(L)' 'YTEELLRQQQFLEVYLEGTRSRSGKPSPARAGMLSIVVDALCASSIPDVLIVPVGISYDRIIEGNYNSEQL' A
#
# COMPACT_ATOMS: atom_id res chain seq x y z
N TYR A 1 11.87 -1.77 -12.58
CA TYR A 1 11.07 -0.52 -12.71
C TYR A 1 10.91 0.17 -11.37
N THR A 2 10.29 -0.45 -10.35
CA THR A 2 10.15 0.17 -9.01
C THR A 2 11.48 0.57 -8.39
N GLU A 3 12.51 -0.28 -8.46
CA GLU A 3 13.86 0.07 -7.98
C GLU A 3 14.45 1.29 -8.69
N GLU A 4 14.19 1.44 -10.00
CA GLU A 4 14.69 2.59 -10.77
C GLU A 4 14.04 3.89 -10.30
N LEU A 5 12.73 3.87 -9.99
CA LEU A 5 12.05 5.02 -9.40
C LEU A 5 12.64 5.40 -8.04
N LEU A 6 13.01 4.41 -7.22
CA LEU A 6 13.67 4.64 -5.93
C LEU A 6 15.07 5.23 -6.13
N ARG A 7 15.86 4.75 -7.10
CA ARG A 7 17.17 5.32 -7.46
C ARG A 7 17.08 6.77 -7.93
N GLN A 8 15.98 7.11 -8.61
CA GLN A 8 15.67 8.47 -9.05
C GLN A 8 15.04 9.35 -7.94
N GLN A 9 15.01 8.87 -6.69
CA GLN A 9 14.48 9.56 -5.51
C GLN A 9 13.03 10.05 -5.71
N GLN A 10 12.24 9.28 -6.45
CA GLN A 10 10.83 9.59 -6.68
C GLN A 10 9.95 9.07 -5.54
N PHE A 11 8.83 9.74 -5.30
CA PHE A 11 7.83 9.27 -4.36
C PHE A 11 7.14 8.02 -4.88
N LEU A 12 6.93 7.05 -3.99
CA LEU A 12 6.21 5.82 -4.27
C LEU A 12 5.00 5.73 -3.36
N GLU A 13 3.81 5.65 -3.96
CA GLU A 13 2.57 5.34 -3.24
C GLU A 13 2.26 3.85 -3.37
N VAL A 14 2.05 3.18 -2.23
CA VAL A 14 1.80 1.74 -2.19
C VAL A 14 0.57 1.45 -1.35
N TYR A 15 -0.38 0.74 -1.95
CA TYR A 15 -1.56 0.21 -1.26
C TYR A 15 -1.29 -1.24 -0.88
N LEU A 16 -1.04 -1.51 0.41
CA LEU A 16 -0.70 -2.86 0.89
C LEU A 16 -1.81 -3.88 0.63
N GLU A 17 -3.06 -3.43 0.52
CA GLU A 17 -4.22 -4.27 0.19
C GLU A 17 -4.25 -4.70 -1.29
N GLY A 18 -3.60 -3.93 -2.18
CA GLY A 18 -3.56 -4.16 -3.63
C GLY A 18 -4.85 -3.86 -4.39
N THR A 19 -6.00 -3.80 -3.71
CA THR A 19 -7.30 -3.43 -4.30
C THR A 19 -8.09 -2.51 -3.37
N ARG A 20 -9.15 -1.87 -3.88
CA ARG A 20 -10.08 -1.09 -3.04
C ARG A 20 -10.88 -2.02 -2.13
N SER A 21 -11.06 -1.61 -0.88
CA SER A 21 -11.99 -2.29 0.02
C SER A 21 -13.43 -2.02 -0.43
N ARG A 22 -14.18 -3.08 -0.68
CA ARG A 22 -15.61 -3.03 -1.02
C ARG A 22 -16.53 -3.12 0.20
N SER A 23 -15.94 -3.49 1.33
CA SER A 23 -16.62 -3.81 2.58
C SER A 23 -16.29 -2.78 3.67
N GLY A 24 -15.44 -1.79 3.39
CA GLY A 24 -14.93 -0.86 4.40
C GLY A 24 -14.02 -1.52 5.44
N LYS A 25 -13.80 -2.83 5.35
CA LYS A 25 -12.86 -3.56 6.20
C LYS A 25 -11.49 -3.58 5.51
N PRO A 26 -10.38 -3.37 6.26
CA PRO A 26 -9.05 -3.51 5.70
C PRO A 26 -8.80 -4.94 5.24
N SER A 27 -8.27 -5.10 4.03
CA SER A 27 -7.78 -6.39 3.54
C SER A 27 -6.40 -6.72 4.13
N PRO A 28 -6.00 -8.00 4.17
CA PRO A 28 -4.66 -8.37 4.62
C PRO A 28 -3.57 -7.66 3.81
N ALA A 29 -2.60 -7.07 4.51
CA ALA A 29 -1.47 -6.39 3.90
C ALA A 29 -0.56 -7.38 3.16
N ARG A 30 -0.15 -7.02 1.94
CA ARG A 30 0.86 -7.75 1.16
C ARG A 30 2.18 -7.00 1.23
N ALA A 31 3.19 -7.65 1.81
CA ALA A 31 4.50 -7.05 2.02
C ALA A 31 5.36 -6.91 0.74
N GLY A 32 4.98 -7.52 -0.38
CA GLY A 32 5.85 -7.65 -1.56
C GLY A 32 6.45 -6.33 -2.06
N MET A 33 5.66 -5.25 -2.11
CA MET A 33 6.17 -3.93 -2.51
C MET A 33 7.12 -3.31 -1.47
N LEU A 34 6.89 -3.54 -0.18
CA LEU A 34 7.79 -3.09 0.88
C LEU A 34 9.09 -3.91 0.89
N SER A 35 9.03 -5.21 0.56
CA SER A 35 10.22 -6.04 0.41
C SER A 35 11.18 -5.47 -0.63
N ILE A 36 10.68 -5.01 -1.78
CA ILE A 36 11.51 -4.36 -2.82
C ILE A 36 12.24 -3.12 -2.28
N VAL A 37 11.56 -2.31 -1.45
CA VAL A 37 12.15 -1.11 -0.84
C VAL A 37 13.26 -1.49 0.15
N VAL A 38 12.99 -2.48 1.01
CA VAL A 38 13.96 -2.99 1.99
C VAL A 38 15.17 -3.60 1.28
N ASP A 39 14.95 -4.40 0.24
CA ASP A 39 16.01 -5.02 -0.54
C ASP A 39 16.88 -3.96 -1.23
N ALA A 40 16.28 -2.90 -1.79
CA ALA A 40 17.02 -1.80 -2.39
C ALA A 40 17.88 -1.02 -1.37
N LEU A 41 17.38 -0.83 -0.14
CA LEU A 41 18.15 -0.22 0.95
C LEU A 41 19.30 -1.14 1.39
N CYS A 42 19.03 -2.43 1.60
CA CYS A 42 20.04 -3.41 2.00
C CYS A 42 21.13 -3.59 0.93
N ALA A 43 20.76 -3.53 -0.35
CA ALA A 43 21.71 -3.57 -1.47
C ALA A 43 22.50 -2.26 -1.65
N SER A 44 22.25 -1.23 -0.83
CA SER A 44 22.82 0.12 -0.99
C SER A 44 22.52 0.74 -2.36
N SER A 45 21.42 0.31 -3.01
CA SER A 45 20.93 0.90 -4.26
C SER A 45 20.35 2.30 -4.02
N ILE A 46 19.86 2.56 -2.82
CA ILE A 46 19.41 3.85 -2.32
C ILE A 46 20.07 4.15 -0.96
N PRO A 47 20.37 5.42 -0.65
CA PRO A 47 21.05 5.79 0.60
C PRO A 47 20.13 5.74 1.83
N ASP A 48 18.85 6.11 1.67
CA ASP A 48 17.86 6.14 2.74
C ASP A 48 16.43 6.03 2.18
N VAL A 49 15.47 5.81 3.08
CA VAL A 49 14.03 5.82 2.75
C VAL A 49 13.21 6.20 3.97
N LEU A 50 12.16 7.01 3.77
CA LEU A 50 11.17 7.33 4.79
C LEU A 50 9.85 6.63 4.47
N ILE A 51 9.35 5.82 5.40
CA ILE A 51 8.04 5.18 5.28
C ILE A 51 7.03 6.01 6.07
N VAL A 52 6.03 6.56 5.36
CA VAL A 52 4.93 7.33 5.95
C VAL A 52 3.66 6.48 5.90
N PRO A 53 3.16 5.97 7.03
CA PRO A 53 1.90 5.24 7.04
C PRO A 53 0.73 6.20 6.83
N VAL A 54 -0.16 5.87 5.89
CA VAL A 54 -1.36 6.65 5.57
C VAL A 54 -2.58 5.76 5.68
N GLY A 55 -3.59 6.21 6.43
CA GLY A 55 -4.89 5.57 6.54
C GLY A 55 -5.96 6.40 5.84
N ILE A 56 -6.73 5.76 4.95
CA ILE A 56 -7.85 6.41 4.24
C ILE A 56 -9.13 5.73 4.70
N SER A 57 -10.10 6.52 5.16
CA SER A 57 -11.43 6.06 5.56
C SER A 57 -12.49 6.84 4.79
N TYR A 58 -13.53 6.14 4.33
CA TYR A 58 -14.62 6.72 3.56
C TYR A 58 -15.89 6.75 4.41
N ASP A 59 -16.60 7.87 4.41
CA ASP A 59 -17.89 7.99 5.12
C ASP A 59 -18.98 7.11 4.50
N ARG A 60 -18.89 6.82 3.20
CA ARG A 60 -19.84 5.96 2.47
C ARG A 60 -19.10 5.11 1.44
N ILE A 61 -19.44 3.83 1.41
CA ILE A 61 -18.95 2.87 0.41
C ILE A 61 -19.95 2.83 -0.74
N ILE A 62 -19.49 3.06 -1.96
CA ILE A 62 -20.35 3.14 -3.16
C ILE A 62 -20.82 1.75 -3.61
N GLU A 63 -20.03 0.71 -3.34
CA GLU A 63 -20.37 -0.69 -3.63
C GLU A 63 -21.39 -1.17 -2.56
N GLY A 64 -22.65 -0.82 -2.79
CA GLY A 64 -23.77 -1.12 -1.90
C GLY A 64 -24.15 -2.60 -1.89
N ASN A 65 -23.93 -3.25 -0.73
CA ASN A 65 -24.83 -4.22 -0.09
C ASN A 65 -24.21 -4.72 1.24
N TYR A 66 -23.80 -3.80 2.11
CA TYR A 66 -23.25 -4.19 3.42
C TYR A 66 -24.28 -4.85 4.34
N ASN A 67 -25.57 -4.63 4.08
CA ASN A 67 -26.66 -5.07 4.94
C ASN A 67 -26.94 -6.59 4.91
N SER A 68 -26.36 -7.36 3.97
CA SER A 68 -26.62 -8.81 3.85
C SER A 68 -25.55 -9.71 4.48
N GLU A 69 -24.40 -9.18 4.89
CA GLU A 69 -23.30 -9.99 5.49
C GLU A 69 -23.21 -9.87 7.02
N GLN A 70 -24.18 -9.20 7.66
CA GLN A 70 -24.28 -9.07 9.13
C GLN A 70 -25.54 -9.70 9.73
N LEU A 71 -26.33 -10.44 8.93
CA LEU A 71 -27.49 -11.22 9.38
C LEU A 71 -27.15 -12.72 9.44
#